data_AF-A0A1B2DM45-F1
#
_entry.id   AF-A0A1B2DM45-F1
#
_cell.length_a   1.000
_cell.length_b   1.000
_cell.length_c   1.000
_cell.angle_alpha   90.00
_cell.angle_beta   90.00
_cell.angle_gamma   90.00
#
_symmetry.space_group_name_H-M   'P 1'
#
loop_
_entity.id
_entity.type
_entity.pdbx_description
1 polymer ?
#
loop_
_entity_poly.entity_id
_entity_poly.type
_entity_poly.pdbx_seq_one_letter_code
_entity_poly.pdbx_strand_id
1 'polypeptide(L)'
;MKHCVSCDKRYEQEVIYCGLCGKELEEVVDNKQDLAVNPLKTSNAIQRNKSSKTLKSIIAVATVLFFIAIVYFIFNNFISIDGQAKVAVNKYLSAIKNGDSTSDFKEYDVDDFINVLDYKFLRVIYTSKAPEQLIINEGTYDKFHKDDYQSFDEWKESMKKDFKSFEVISEDDQEMIMQSLTETYDKVTLLYDVTVTNGLGESVYKKANFIVKNDEYDGKFRVNMIDY
;
A
#
# COMPACT_ATOMS: atom_id res chain seq x y z
N MET A 1 28.51 -7.29 55.78
CA MET A 1 27.30 -7.82 55.13
C MET A 1 26.56 -6.65 54.48
N LYS A 2 26.19 -6.76 53.22
CA LYS A 2 25.47 -5.69 52.50
C LYS A 2 24.00 -6.06 52.33
N HIS A 3 23.11 -5.07 52.38
CA HIS A 3 21.67 -5.29 52.25
C HIS A 3 21.07 -4.40 51.15
N CYS A 4 20.04 -4.92 50.47
CA CYS A 4 19.30 -4.16 49.47
C CYS A 4 18.06 -3.52 50.10
N VAL A 5 18.05 -2.19 50.24
CA VAL A 5 16.91 -1.44 50.81
C VAL A 5 15.60 -1.66 50.04
N SER A 6 15.69 -1.98 48.74
CA SER A 6 14.49 -2.17 47.90
C SER A 6 13.89 -3.58 47.92
N CYS A 7 14.65 -4.63 48.26
CA CYS A 7 14.14 -6.00 48.26
C CYS A 7 14.49 -6.81 49.51
N ASP A 8 15.11 -6.16 50.51
CA ASP A 8 15.48 -6.69 51.82
C ASP A 8 16.32 -7.98 51.82
N LYS A 9 17.02 -8.25 50.70
CA LYS A 9 17.96 -9.37 50.59
C LYS A 9 19.33 -8.98 51.12
N ARG A 10 19.92 -9.90 51.87
CA ARG A 10 21.27 -9.79 52.44
C ARG A 10 22.24 -10.61 51.62
N TYR A 11 23.42 -10.04 51.40
CA TYR A 11 24.50 -10.66 50.64
C TYR A 11 25.76 -10.75 51.51
N GLU A 12 26.36 -11.93 51.54
CA GLU A 12 27.55 -12.22 52.34
C GLU A 12 28.86 -11.86 51.62
N GLN A 13 28.83 -11.73 50.29
CA GLN A 13 29.98 -11.40 49.45
C GLN A 13 30.01 -9.90 49.08
N GLU A 14 31.17 -9.40 48.64
CA GLU A 14 31.40 -8.02 48.18
C GLU A 14 30.72 -7.72 46.83
N VAL A 15 29.40 -7.88 46.76
CA VAL A 15 28.60 -7.45 45.61
C VAL A 15 28.24 -5.99 45.80
N ILE A 16 28.42 -5.16 44.77
CA ILE A 16 28.11 -3.72 44.84
C ILE A 16 26.63 -3.47 44.48
N TYR A 17 26.03 -4.33 43.65
CA TYR A 17 24.67 -4.18 43.15
C TYR A 17 23.81 -5.43 43.43
N CYS A 18 22.51 -5.22 43.66
CA CYS A 18 21.55 -6.30 43.86
C CYS A 18 21.24 -7.01 42.53
N GLY A 19 21.52 -8.32 42.46
CA GLY A 19 21.23 -9.12 41.25
C GLY A 19 19.75 -9.23 40.87
N LEU A 20 18.82 -8.86 41.75
CA LEU A 20 17.38 -8.92 41.50
C LEU A 20 16.78 -7.60 41.01
N CYS A 21 17.30 -6.46 41.48
CA CYS A 21 16.69 -5.15 41.20
C CYS A 21 17.68 -4.10 40.67
N GLY A 22 18.97 -4.44 40.54
CA GLY A 22 20.00 -3.58 39.96
C GLY A 22 20.43 -2.38 40.83
N LYS A 23 19.86 -2.21 42.03
CA LYS A 23 20.20 -1.10 42.94
C LYS A 23 21.45 -1.38 43.77
N GLU A 24 22.16 -0.31 44.12
CA GLU A 24 23.35 -0.35 44.96
C GLU A 24 23.04 -0.88 46.37
N LEU A 25 23.94 -1.68 46.92
CA LEU A 25 23.78 -2.32 48.23
C LEU A 25 24.44 -1.47 49.32
N GLU A 26 23.72 -1.22 50.40
CA GLU A 26 24.23 -0.44 51.53
C GLU A 26 24.88 -1.35 52.58
N GLU A 27 25.99 -0.89 53.15
CA GLU A 27 26.68 -1.58 54.25
C GLU A 27 25.88 -1.51 55.54
N VAL A 28 25.65 -2.67 56.15
CA VAL A 28 25.02 -2.74 57.47
C VAL A 28 26.07 -2.36 58.51
N VAL A 29 25.99 -1.14 59.03
CA VAL A 29 26.77 -0.68 60.19
C VAL A 29 26.02 -1.09 61.46
N ASP A 30 26.50 -2.11 62.17
CA ASP A 30 25.95 -2.56 63.46
C ASP A 30 26.30 -1.54 64.57
N ASN A 31 25.55 -0.44 64.63
CA ASN A 31 25.55 0.45 65.79
C ASN A 31 24.48 -0.01 66.78
N LYS A 32 24.91 -0.77 67.79
CA LYS A 32 24.14 -0.98 69.03
C LYS A 32 24.12 0.33 69.83
N GLN A 33 23.09 1.14 69.65
CA GLN A 33 22.68 2.14 70.64
C GLN A 33 21.15 2.18 70.74
N ASP A 34 20.70 1.95 71.98
CA ASP A 34 19.32 2.10 72.44
C ASP A 34 18.77 3.49 72.11
N LEU A 35 17.73 3.58 71.28
CA LEU A 35 16.94 4.80 71.12
C LEU A 35 15.47 4.47 70.80
N ALA A 36 14.63 4.85 71.74
CA ALA A 36 13.18 5.02 71.75
C ALA A 36 12.39 4.72 70.45
N VAL A 37 11.44 3.79 70.57
CA VAL A 37 10.36 3.55 69.61
C VAL A 37 9.44 4.78 69.56
N ASN A 38 9.66 5.65 68.58
CA ASN A 38 8.59 6.51 68.06
C ASN A 38 7.94 5.76 66.89
N PRO A 39 6.60 5.59 66.86
CA PRO A 39 5.95 4.97 65.72
C PRO A 39 6.09 5.89 64.50
N LEU A 40 6.89 5.46 63.52
CA LEU A 40 6.93 6.02 62.18
C LEU A 40 5.55 5.83 61.52
N LYS A 41 4.69 6.82 61.69
CA LYS A 41 3.62 7.10 60.73
C LYS A 41 4.28 7.47 59.41
N THR A 42 4.32 6.54 58.47
CA THR A 42 4.15 6.87 57.04
C THR A 42 3.88 5.57 56.29
N SER A 43 2.61 5.21 56.21
CA SER A 43 2.13 4.42 55.08
C SER A 43 2.41 5.22 53.81
N ASN A 44 3.45 4.86 53.07
CA ASN A 44 3.53 5.25 51.67
C ASN A 44 2.45 4.46 50.94
N ALA A 45 1.20 4.91 51.07
CA ALA A 45 0.16 4.59 50.13
C ALA A 45 0.71 5.01 48.77
N ILE A 46 0.94 4.03 47.90
CA ILE A 46 1.21 4.25 46.49
C ILE A 46 0.06 5.14 46.01
N GLN A 47 0.32 6.45 45.91
CA GLN A 47 -0.64 7.40 45.38
C GLN A 47 -0.83 7.00 43.92
N ARG A 48 -1.85 6.17 43.66
CA ARG A 48 -2.42 6.03 42.32
C ARG A 48 -2.87 7.43 41.94
N ASN A 49 -2.01 8.14 41.21
CA ASN A 49 -2.32 9.44 40.65
C ASN A 49 -3.63 9.29 39.88
N LYS A 50 -4.70 9.82 40.46
CA LYS A 50 -6.04 9.78 39.90
C LYS A 50 -5.99 10.73 38.71
N SER A 51 -5.62 10.20 37.54
CA SER A 51 -5.59 10.94 36.27
C SER A 51 -6.86 11.78 36.18
N SER A 52 -6.68 13.10 36.07
CA SER A 52 -7.77 14.05 36.14
C SER A 52 -8.78 13.73 35.03
N LYS A 53 -10.08 13.91 35.32
CA LYS A 53 -11.13 13.67 34.32
C LYS A 53 -10.87 14.45 33.02
N THR A 54 -10.23 15.62 33.11
CA THR A 54 -9.77 16.43 31.99
C THR A 54 -8.65 15.75 31.18
N LEU A 55 -7.62 15.19 31.83
CA LEU A 55 -6.54 14.47 31.14
C LEU A 55 -7.07 13.23 30.40
N LYS A 56 -7.99 12.48 31.02
CA LYS A 56 -8.65 11.33 30.37
C LYS A 56 -9.46 11.76 29.13
N SER A 57 -10.17 12.89 29.22
CA SER A 57 -10.92 13.45 28.09
C SER A 57 -9.98 13.87 26.95
N ILE A 58 -8.87 14.55 27.26
CA ILE A 58 -7.86 14.94 26.26
C ILE A 58 -7.25 13.72 25.56
N ILE A 59 -6.86 12.69 26.32
CA ILE A 59 -6.32 11.45 25.75
C ILE A 59 -7.36 10.77 24.87
N ALA A 60 -8.63 10.72 25.29
CA ALA A 60 -9.71 10.13 24.49
C ALA A 60 -9.89 10.88 23.17
N VAL A 61 -9.94 12.21 23.19
CA VAL A 61 -10.06 13.04 21.98
C VAL A 61 -8.84 12.86 21.06
N ALA A 62 -7.62 12.90 21.61
CA ALA A 62 -6.40 12.69 20.83
C ALA A 62 -6.36 11.31 20.17
N THR A 63 -6.78 10.28 20.89
CA THR A 63 -6.88 8.91 20.37
C THR A 63 -7.88 8.82 19.21
N VAL A 64 -9.06 9.43 19.35
CA VAL A 64 -10.06 9.47 18.28
C VAL A 64 -9.52 10.19 17.03
N LEU A 65 -8.87 11.34 17.20
CA LEU A 65 -8.26 12.07 16.08
C LEU A 65 -7.17 11.26 15.39
N PHE A 66 -6.36 10.53 16.15
CA PHE A 66 -5.34 9.63 15.61
C PHE A 66 -5.95 8.52 14.75
N PHE A 67 -7.04 7.88 15.22
CA PHE A 67 -7.74 6.88 14.42
C PHE A 67 -8.35 7.48 13.14
N ILE A 68 -8.94 8.67 13.21
CA ILE A 68 -9.46 9.37 12.03
C ILE A 68 -8.34 9.62 11.02
N ALA A 69 -7.16 10.08 11.48
CA ALA A 69 -6.01 10.30 10.61
C ALA A 69 -5.53 9.00 9.95
N ILE A 70 -5.50 7.88 10.68
CA ILE A 70 -5.16 6.56 10.10
C ILE A 70 -6.19 6.15 9.05
N VAL A 71 -7.49 6.25 9.35
CA VAL A 71 -8.56 5.86 8.42
C VAL A 71 -8.48 6.72 7.15
N TYR A 72 -8.29 8.03 7.30
CA TYR A 72 -8.12 8.94 6.18
C TYR A 72 -6.88 8.60 5.34
N PHE A 73 -5.76 8.29 5.99
CA PHE A 73 -4.53 7.86 5.31
C PHE A 73 -4.74 6.57 4.52
N ILE A 74 -5.39 5.56 5.12
CA ILE A 74 -5.70 4.28 4.47
C ILE A 74 -6.61 4.53 3.26
N PHE A 75 -7.68 5.30 3.46
CA PHE A 75 -8.64 5.58 2.40
C PHE A 75 -7.97 6.22 1.18
N ASN A 76 -7.18 7.28 1.40
CA ASN A 76 -6.53 8.00 0.30
C ASN A 76 -5.41 7.21 -0.40
N ASN A 77 -4.74 6.29 0.29
CA ASN A 77 -3.63 5.53 -0.31
C ASN A 77 -4.02 4.18 -0.89
N PHE A 78 -5.14 3.60 -0.45
CA PHE A 78 -5.50 2.22 -0.82
C PHE A 78 -6.94 2.04 -1.31
N ILE A 79 -7.88 2.93 -0.96
CA ILE A 79 -9.31 2.74 -1.27
C ILE A 79 -9.77 3.69 -2.38
N SER A 80 -9.28 4.93 -2.42
CA SER A 80 -9.59 5.88 -3.50
C SER A 80 -9.15 5.34 -4.87
N ILE A 81 -9.79 5.80 -5.94
CA ILE A 81 -9.43 5.46 -7.33
C ILE A 81 -7.93 5.68 -7.57
N ASP A 82 -7.42 6.85 -7.20
CA ASP A 82 -6.00 7.18 -7.32
C ASP A 82 -5.10 6.25 -6.48
N GLY A 83 -5.55 5.88 -5.28
CA GLY A 83 -4.86 4.94 -4.40
C GLY A 83 -4.78 3.54 -4.99
N GLN A 84 -5.89 3.03 -5.51
CA GLN A 84 -5.94 1.71 -6.16
C GLN A 84 -5.08 1.68 -7.43
N ALA A 85 -5.15 2.70 -8.27
CA ALA A 85 -4.30 2.83 -9.45
C ALA A 85 -2.81 2.89 -9.07
N LYS A 86 -2.46 3.63 -8.01
CA LYS A 86 -1.09 3.67 -7.47
C LYS A 86 -0.63 2.30 -6.97
N VAL A 87 -1.49 1.56 -6.27
CA VAL A 87 -1.19 0.21 -5.81
C VAL A 87 -0.94 -0.73 -7.00
N ALA A 88 -1.72 -0.63 -8.08
CA ALA A 88 -1.52 -1.43 -9.28
C ALA A 88 -0.13 -1.20 -9.90
N VAL A 89 0.26 0.06 -10.13
CA VAL A 89 1.59 0.39 -10.66
C VAL A 89 2.71 -0.07 -9.71
N ASN A 90 2.54 0.10 -8.40
CA ASN A 90 3.54 -0.35 -7.43
C ASN A 90 3.70 -1.86 -7.43
N LYS A 91 2.62 -2.63 -7.55
CA LYS A 91 2.67 -4.09 -7.66
C LYS A 91 3.35 -4.52 -8.96
N TYR A 92 2.98 -3.89 -10.07
CA TYR A 92 3.62 -4.08 -11.37
C TYR A 92 5.15 -3.86 -11.31
N LEU A 93 5.59 -2.69 -10.84
CA LEU A 93 7.01 -2.34 -10.75
C LEU A 93 7.76 -3.22 -9.73
N SER A 94 7.12 -3.57 -8.62
CA SER A 94 7.69 -4.49 -7.64
C SER A 94 7.84 -5.90 -8.19
N ALA A 95 6.90 -6.38 -9.01
CA ALA A 95 6.98 -7.70 -9.63
C ALA A 95 8.20 -7.78 -10.54
N ILE A 96 8.42 -6.78 -11.41
CA ILE A 96 9.62 -6.71 -12.25
C ILE A 96 10.89 -6.69 -11.40
N LYS A 97 10.93 -5.82 -10.39
CA LYS A 97 12.09 -5.70 -9.48
C LYS A 97 12.46 -7.00 -8.78
N ASN A 98 11.46 -7.84 -8.48
CA ASN A 98 11.65 -9.12 -7.80
C ASN A 98 11.81 -10.32 -8.75
N GLY A 99 11.62 -10.12 -10.07
CA GLY A 99 11.59 -11.20 -11.06
C GLY A 99 10.31 -12.04 -11.04
N ASP A 100 9.21 -11.50 -10.51
CA ASP A 100 7.88 -12.13 -10.51
C ASP A 100 7.13 -11.86 -11.83
N SER A 101 6.08 -12.64 -12.09
CA SER A 101 5.19 -12.41 -13.25
C SER A 101 4.44 -11.08 -13.13
N THR A 102 4.33 -10.36 -14.24
CA THR A 102 3.63 -9.07 -14.34
C THR A 102 2.20 -9.18 -14.87
N SER A 103 1.80 -10.35 -15.38
CA SER A 103 0.55 -10.55 -16.13
C SER A 103 -0.71 -10.11 -15.38
N ASP A 104 -0.74 -10.26 -14.05
CA ASP A 104 -1.91 -9.89 -13.23
C ASP A 104 -2.07 -8.36 -13.05
N PHE A 105 -1.03 -7.58 -13.39
CA PHE A 105 -0.95 -6.16 -13.10
C PHE A 105 -0.96 -5.28 -14.35
N LYS A 106 -1.00 -5.88 -15.54
CA LYS A 106 -0.97 -5.17 -16.83
C LYS A 106 -1.91 -5.80 -17.85
N GLU A 107 -2.24 -5.04 -18.88
CA GLU A 107 -2.89 -5.56 -20.09
C GLU A 107 -1.88 -6.32 -20.97
N TYR A 108 -2.39 -7.22 -21.82
CA TYR A 108 -1.58 -8.15 -22.60
C TYR A 108 -0.52 -7.46 -23.48
N ASP A 109 -0.86 -6.31 -24.08
CA ASP A 109 -0.01 -5.59 -25.02
C ASP A 109 0.96 -4.58 -24.37
N VAL A 110 1.10 -4.60 -23.05
CA VAL A 110 2.03 -3.71 -22.35
C VAL A 110 3.39 -4.37 -22.20
N ASP A 111 4.39 -3.82 -22.87
CA ASP A 111 5.78 -4.28 -22.75
C ASP A 111 6.36 -4.01 -21.35
N ASP A 112 7.10 -4.98 -20.83
CA ASP A 112 7.79 -4.83 -19.55
C ASP A 112 9.12 -4.09 -19.69
N PHE A 113 9.50 -3.37 -18.64
CA PHE A 113 10.89 -2.99 -18.45
C PHE A 113 11.75 -4.23 -18.29
N ILE A 114 12.95 -4.22 -18.87
CA ILE A 114 13.93 -5.32 -18.75
C ILE A 114 14.19 -5.65 -17.27
N ASN A 115 14.42 -4.63 -16.46
CA ASN A 115 14.53 -4.73 -15.01
C ASN A 115 14.23 -3.37 -14.38
N VAL A 116 13.72 -3.38 -13.14
CA VAL A 116 13.47 -2.19 -12.33
C VAL A 116 14.36 -2.24 -11.09
N LEU A 117 15.27 -1.29 -10.96
CA LEU A 117 16.16 -1.15 -9.80
C LEU A 117 15.48 -0.39 -8.66
N ASP A 118 14.84 0.72 -9.00
CA ASP A 118 14.12 1.56 -8.03
C ASP A 118 12.99 2.35 -8.69
N TYR A 119 12.02 2.78 -7.91
CA TYR A 119 10.93 3.61 -8.40
C TYR A 119 10.32 4.49 -7.31
N LYS A 120 9.83 5.66 -7.72
CA LYS A 120 9.21 6.63 -6.82
C LYS A 120 7.99 7.26 -7.48
N PHE A 121 6.84 7.10 -6.82
CA PHE A 121 5.63 7.82 -7.18
C PHE A 121 5.83 9.34 -6.99
N LEU A 122 5.52 10.11 -8.04
CA LEU A 122 5.57 11.57 -7.99
C LEU A 122 4.19 12.17 -7.75
N ARG A 123 3.25 11.92 -8.65
CA ARG A 123 1.90 12.50 -8.59
C ARG A 123 0.92 11.81 -9.54
N VAL A 124 -0.36 12.02 -9.27
CA VAL A 124 -1.42 11.82 -10.25
C VAL A 124 -1.36 12.98 -11.25
N ILE A 125 -1.34 12.68 -12.54
CA ILE A 125 -1.40 13.69 -13.61
C ILE A 125 -2.85 14.00 -13.97
N TYR A 126 -3.66 12.96 -14.14
CA TYR A 126 -5.03 13.09 -14.60
C TYR A 126 -5.87 11.88 -14.18
N THR A 127 -7.10 12.13 -13.77
CA THR A 127 -8.11 11.12 -13.48
C THR A 127 -9.37 11.46 -14.26
N SER A 128 -9.88 10.49 -15.01
CA SER A 128 -11.06 10.65 -15.86
C SER A 128 -11.89 9.40 -15.91
N LYS A 129 -13.17 9.55 -16.24
CA LYS A 129 -13.98 8.46 -16.77
C LYS A 129 -13.85 8.43 -18.28
N ALA A 130 -13.49 7.28 -18.82
CA ALA A 130 -13.46 7.06 -20.26
C ALA A 130 -14.55 6.05 -20.63
N PRO A 131 -15.21 6.21 -21.78
CA PRO A 131 -16.17 5.23 -22.25
C PRO A 131 -15.46 3.90 -22.52
N GLU A 132 -16.16 2.81 -22.23
CA GLU A 132 -15.71 1.46 -22.56
C GLU A 132 -15.56 1.31 -24.07
N GLN A 133 -14.50 0.60 -24.49
CA GLN A 133 -14.19 0.40 -25.91
C GLN A 133 -13.94 -1.07 -26.19
N LEU A 134 -14.57 -1.55 -27.26
CA LEU A 134 -14.37 -2.87 -27.80
C LEU A 134 -13.61 -2.75 -29.11
N ILE A 135 -12.41 -3.35 -29.15
CA ILE A 135 -11.57 -3.39 -30.35
C ILE A 135 -11.77 -4.74 -31.02
N ILE A 136 -12.24 -4.70 -32.25
CA ILE A 136 -12.57 -5.86 -33.07
C ILE A 136 -11.57 -5.86 -34.22
N ASN A 137 -10.59 -6.76 -34.17
CA ASN A 137 -9.51 -6.78 -35.16
C ASN A 137 -9.46 -8.11 -35.92
N GLU A 138 -8.90 -8.05 -37.13
CA GLU A 138 -8.76 -9.18 -38.05
C GLU A 138 -7.97 -10.34 -37.43
N GLY A 139 -6.97 -10.05 -36.59
CA GLY A 139 -6.18 -11.08 -35.91
C GLY A 139 -6.99 -11.93 -34.94
N THR A 140 -7.91 -11.31 -34.18
CA THR A 140 -8.84 -12.02 -33.28
C THR A 140 -9.85 -12.83 -34.08
N TYR A 141 -10.35 -12.27 -35.17
CA TYR A 141 -11.23 -12.97 -36.11
C TYR A 141 -10.58 -14.25 -36.65
N ASP A 142 -9.40 -14.11 -37.25
CA ASP A 142 -8.67 -15.22 -37.87
C ASP A 142 -8.37 -16.36 -36.89
N LYS A 143 -8.16 -16.01 -35.62
CA LYS A 143 -7.78 -16.97 -34.58
C LYS A 143 -8.98 -17.67 -33.94
N PHE A 144 -10.13 -16.99 -33.82
CA PHE A 144 -11.23 -17.47 -32.98
C PHE A 144 -12.60 -17.52 -33.64
N HIS A 145 -12.83 -16.78 -34.73
CA HIS A 145 -14.18 -16.58 -35.29
C HIS A 145 -14.30 -16.91 -36.78
N LYS A 146 -13.20 -17.27 -37.45
CA LYS A 146 -13.17 -17.62 -38.87
C LYS A 146 -14.04 -18.82 -39.24
N ASP A 147 -14.23 -19.75 -38.31
CA ASP A 147 -15.08 -20.92 -38.52
C ASP A 147 -16.59 -20.60 -38.38
N ASP A 148 -16.93 -19.51 -37.68
CA ASP A 148 -18.31 -19.10 -37.41
C ASP A 148 -18.84 -18.06 -38.42
N TYR A 149 -17.94 -17.26 -39.01
CA TYR A 149 -18.29 -16.17 -39.93
C TYR A 149 -17.44 -16.24 -41.21
N GLN A 150 -18.08 -16.06 -42.37
CA GLN A 150 -17.43 -16.23 -43.68
C GLN A 150 -16.39 -15.16 -43.98
N SER A 151 -16.51 -13.98 -43.38
CA SER A 151 -15.57 -12.88 -43.53
C SER A 151 -15.48 -12.03 -42.25
N PHE A 152 -14.40 -11.25 -42.15
CA PHE A 152 -14.23 -10.26 -41.09
C PHE A 152 -15.36 -9.22 -41.08
N ASP A 153 -15.82 -8.78 -42.26
CA ASP A 153 -16.97 -7.87 -42.38
C ASP A 153 -18.27 -8.47 -41.85
N GLU A 154 -18.52 -9.76 -42.12
CA GLU A 154 -19.71 -10.43 -41.58
C GLU A 154 -19.67 -10.48 -40.05
N TRP A 155 -18.48 -10.75 -39.48
CA TRP A 155 -18.28 -10.72 -38.04
C TRP A 155 -18.48 -9.31 -37.45
N LYS A 156 -17.90 -8.27 -38.06
CA LYS A 156 -18.12 -6.87 -37.65
C LYS A 156 -19.61 -6.52 -37.62
N GLU A 157 -20.37 -6.92 -38.65
CA GLU A 157 -21.81 -6.70 -38.70
C GLU A 157 -22.59 -7.49 -37.63
N SER A 158 -22.10 -8.67 -37.22
CA SER A 158 -22.64 -9.38 -36.05
C SER A 158 -22.40 -8.58 -34.77
N MET A 159 -21.17 -8.09 -34.56
CA MET A 159 -20.82 -7.30 -33.37
C MET A 159 -21.65 -6.02 -33.26
N LYS A 160 -21.91 -5.31 -34.37
CA LYS A 160 -22.81 -4.15 -34.41
C LYS A 160 -24.25 -4.50 -33.97
N LYS A 161 -24.73 -5.71 -34.29
CA LYS A 161 -26.08 -6.16 -33.91
C LYS A 161 -26.18 -6.60 -32.46
N ASP A 162 -25.13 -7.23 -31.96
CA ASP A 162 -25.07 -7.76 -30.59
C ASP A 162 -24.83 -6.65 -29.57
N PHE A 163 -23.96 -5.68 -29.89
CA PHE A 163 -23.60 -4.55 -29.02
C PHE A 163 -24.37 -3.28 -29.36
N LYS A 164 -25.71 -3.31 -29.22
CA LYS A 164 -26.58 -2.16 -29.55
C LYS A 164 -26.38 -0.94 -28.66
N SER A 165 -25.78 -1.11 -27.48
CA SER A 165 -25.42 -0.03 -26.57
C SER A 165 -24.08 0.62 -26.93
N PHE A 166 -23.42 0.17 -28.01
CA PHE A 166 -22.15 0.70 -28.48
C PHE A 166 -22.33 1.41 -29.83
N GLU A 167 -21.55 2.46 -30.06
CA GLU A 167 -21.45 3.15 -31.34
C GLU A 167 -20.11 2.84 -32.02
N VAL A 168 -20.10 2.72 -33.34
CA VAL A 168 -18.86 2.57 -34.11
C VAL A 168 -18.19 3.94 -34.22
N ILE A 169 -16.99 4.08 -33.66
CA ILE A 169 -16.22 5.33 -33.70
C ILE A 169 -15.11 5.31 -34.75
N SER A 170 -14.67 4.12 -35.14
CA SER A 170 -13.68 3.90 -36.20
C SER A 170 -13.88 2.52 -36.80
N GLU A 171 -13.75 2.41 -38.12
CA GLU A 171 -13.86 1.15 -38.85
C GLU A 171 -13.03 1.22 -40.13
N ASP A 172 -12.19 0.21 -40.33
CA ASP A 172 -11.48 -0.06 -41.57
C ASP A 172 -11.49 -1.58 -41.89
N ASP A 173 -10.63 -1.98 -42.83
CA ASP A 173 -10.55 -3.35 -43.33
C ASP A 173 -9.93 -4.32 -42.30
N GLN A 174 -9.19 -3.82 -41.31
CA GLN A 174 -8.43 -4.63 -40.34
C GLN A 174 -8.92 -4.48 -38.91
N GLU A 175 -9.60 -3.38 -38.60
CA GLU A 175 -10.04 -3.03 -37.25
C GLU A 175 -11.37 -2.29 -37.24
N MET A 176 -12.17 -2.55 -36.22
CA MET A 176 -13.33 -1.75 -35.85
C MET A 176 -13.30 -1.47 -34.36
N ILE A 177 -13.47 -0.20 -33.99
CA ILE A 177 -13.55 0.24 -32.62
C ILE A 177 -14.99 0.66 -32.33
N MET A 178 -15.59 -0.03 -31.38
CA MET A 178 -16.91 0.28 -30.85
C MET A 178 -16.77 0.91 -29.47
N GLN A 179 -17.59 1.91 -29.15
CA GLN A 179 -17.57 2.65 -27.89
C GLN A 179 -18.92 2.56 -27.18
N SER A 180 -18.94 2.21 -25.90
CA SER A 180 -20.18 2.17 -25.12
C SER A 180 -20.78 3.56 -24.95
N LEU A 181 -22.10 3.66 -25.14
CA LEU A 181 -22.87 4.89 -24.94
C LEU A 181 -23.17 5.17 -23.46
N THR A 182 -23.05 4.16 -22.61
CA THR A 182 -23.47 4.23 -21.20
C THR A 182 -22.42 3.78 -20.21
N GLU A 183 -21.55 2.85 -20.59
CA GLU A 183 -20.54 2.29 -19.69
C GLU A 183 -19.24 3.06 -19.77
N THR A 184 -18.64 3.28 -18.60
CA THR A 184 -17.39 4.02 -18.45
C THR A 184 -16.52 3.33 -17.41
N TYR A 185 -15.21 3.32 -17.64
CA TYR A 185 -14.21 2.91 -16.66
C TYR A 185 -13.41 4.12 -16.15
N ASP A 186 -12.83 3.98 -14.97
CA ASP A 186 -11.92 4.94 -14.39
C ASP A 186 -10.53 4.77 -15.01
N LYS A 187 -10.02 5.85 -15.60
CA LYS A 187 -8.68 5.96 -16.18
C LYS A 187 -7.85 6.93 -15.35
N VAL A 188 -6.71 6.47 -14.87
CA VAL A 188 -5.78 7.27 -14.04
C VAL A 188 -4.41 7.30 -14.70
N THR A 189 -3.83 8.48 -14.84
CA THR A 189 -2.45 8.67 -15.32
C THR A 189 -1.56 9.06 -14.14
N LEU A 190 -0.54 8.25 -13.88
CA LEU A 190 0.36 8.40 -12.74
C LEU A 190 1.79 8.64 -13.22
N LEU A 191 2.47 9.64 -12.65
CA LEU A 191 3.85 9.94 -12.96
C LEU A 191 4.79 9.30 -11.94
N TYR A 192 5.78 8.58 -12.43
CA TYR A 192 6.83 7.95 -11.63
C TYR A 192 8.23 8.32 -12.13
N ASP A 193 9.15 8.43 -11.19
CA ASP A 193 10.57 8.26 -11.45
C ASP A 193 10.88 6.77 -11.38
N VAL A 194 11.50 6.20 -12.40
CA VAL A 194 11.86 4.78 -12.47
C VAL A 194 13.33 4.64 -12.88
N THR A 195 14.09 3.87 -12.12
CA THR A 195 15.45 3.48 -12.47
C THR A 195 15.42 2.06 -12.98
N VAL A 196 15.79 1.85 -14.24
CA VAL A 196 15.72 0.56 -14.95
C VAL A 196 17.10 0.15 -15.46
N THR A 197 17.25 -1.07 -15.96
CA THR A 197 18.44 -1.45 -16.73
C THR A 197 18.17 -1.47 -18.23
N ASN A 198 19.15 -1.09 -19.04
CA ASN A 198 19.11 -1.34 -20.49
C ASN A 198 19.48 -2.81 -20.82
N GLY A 199 19.50 -3.16 -22.11
CA GLY A 199 19.87 -4.51 -22.57
C GLY A 199 21.33 -4.91 -22.30
N LEU A 200 22.17 -3.97 -21.88
CA LEU A 200 23.56 -4.21 -21.47
C LEU A 200 23.70 -4.32 -19.93
N GLY A 201 22.60 -4.16 -19.18
CA GLY A 201 22.59 -4.19 -17.72
C GLY A 201 22.97 -2.86 -17.06
N GLU A 202 23.13 -1.76 -17.82
CA GLU A 202 23.47 -0.45 -17.26
C GLU A 202 22.23 0.26 -16.72
N SER A 203 22.40 0.97 -15.61
CA SER A 203 21.33 1.75 -14.97
C SER A 203 20.95 2.97 -15.80
N VAL A 204 19.65 3.10 -16.11
CA VAL A 204 19.04 4.21 -16.84
C VAL A 204 17.87 4.78 -16.04
N TYR A 205 17.85 6.10 -15.88
CA TYR A 205 16.72 6.80 -15.29
C TYR A 205 15.67 7.13 -16.35
N LYS A 206 14.41 6.83 -16.06
CA LYS A 206 13.24 7.18 -16.87
C LYS A 206 12.20 7.88 -16.01
N LYS A 207 11.56 8.88 -16.59
CA LYS A 207 10.35 9.49 -16.02
C LYS A 207 9.17 8.98 -16.83
N ALA A 208 8.36 8.10 -16.24
CA ALA A 208 7.32 7.38 -16.96
C ALA A 208 5.92 7.78 -16.48
N ASN A 209 5.00 7.92 -17.43
CA ASN A 209 3.58 8.00 -17.19
C ASN A 209 2.99 6.60 -17.31
N PHE A 210 2.33 6.14 -16.25
CA PHE A 210 1.57 4.91 -16.23
C PHE A 210 0.10 5.25 -16.39
N ILE A 211 -0.51 4.76 -17.45
CA ILE A 211 -1.95 4.84 -17.65
C ILE A 211 -2.55 3.54 -17.13
N VAL A 212 -3.44 3.67 -16.14
CA VAL A 212 -4.05 2.55 -15.44
C VAL A 212 -5.57 2.64 -15.64
N LYS A 213 -6.20 1.49 -15.84
CA LYS A 213 -7.65 1.37 -16.00
C LYS A 213 -8.16 0.28 -15.07
N ASN A 214 -9.38 0.41 -14.56
CA ASN A 214 -10.03 -0.71 -13.90
C ASN A 214 -10.61 -1.67 -14.94
N ASP A 215 -10.35 -2.96 -14.75
CA ASP A 215 -10.97 -4.04 -15.52
C ASP A 215 -12.47 -4.13 -15.18
N GLU A 216 -13.29 -4.40 -16.18
CA GLU A 216 -14.75 -4.46 -16.05
C GLU A 216 -15.25 -5.73 -15.36
N TYR A 217 -14.51 -6.83 -15.49
CA TYR A 217 -14.90 -8.13 -14.95
C TYR A 217 -14.57 -8.27 -13.46
N ASP A 218 -13.40 -7.81 -13.04
CA ASP A 218 -12.94 -7.95 -11.65
C ASP A 218 -12.76 -6.62 -10.88
N GLY A 219 -12.97 -5.49 -11.55
CA GLY A 219 -12.84 -4.16 -10.96
C GLY A 219 -11.41 -3.77 -10.60
N LYS A 220 -10.39 -4.58 -10.94
CA LYS A 220 -9.02 -4.32 -10.54
C LYS A 220 -8.35 -3.37 -11.51
N PHE A 221 -7.57 -2.44 -10.96
CA PHE A 221 -6.71 -1.58 -11.75
C PHE A 221 -5.52 -2.35 -12.34
N ARG A 222 -5.28 -2.19 -13.64
CA ARG A 222 -4.11 -2.72 -14.36
C ARG A 222 -3.47 -1.66 -15.23
N VAL A 223 -2.16 -1.78 -15.41
CA VAL A 223 -1.38 -0.92 -16.32
C VAL A 223 -1.80 -1.22 -17.74
N ASN A 224 -2.35 -0.22 -18.43
CA ASN A 224 -2.81 -0.33 -19.81
C ASN A 224 -1.81 0.25 -20.80
N MET A 225 -1.00 1.22 -20.39
CA MET A 225 0.02 1.85 -21.25
C MET A 225 1.10 2.52 -20.40
N ILE A 226 2.31 2.59 -20.94
CA ILE A 226 3.47 3.23 -20.31
C ILE A 226 4.11 4.17 -21.34
N ASP A 227 4.14 5.47 -21.03
CA ASP A 227 4.80 6.49 -21.85
C ASP A 227 6.05 7.02 -21.14
N TYR A 228 7.15 7.24 -21.87
CA TYR A 228 8.42 7.75 -21.33
C TYR A 228 9.11 8.73 -22.27
#